data_AF-A0A0R3WFK0-F1
#
_entry.id   AF-A0A0R3WFK0-F1
#
_cell.length_a   1.000
_cell.length_b   1.000
_cell.length_c   1.000
_cell.angle_alpha   90.00
_cell.angle_beta   90.00
_cell.angle_gamma   90.00
#
_symmetry.space_group_name_H-M   'P 1'
#
loop_
_entity.id
_entity.type
_entity.pdbx_description
1 polymer ?
#
loop_
_entity_poly.entity_id
_entity_poly.type
_entity_poly.pdbx_seq_one_letter_code
_entity_poly.pdbx_strand_id
1 'polypeptide(L)'
;MMSMARGDQQSQMVQRVIARFDFNASEPEELSFHRGDVIEVLGQEDENWWRGRISSTGSTGLFPANYVDTLPPIMPNVAHRPAN
;
A
#
# COMPACT_ATOMS: atom_id res chain seq x y z
N MET A 1 -31.56 -12.64 22.82
CA MET A 1 -30.65 -13.47 22.01
C MET A 1 -30.06 -12.62 20.89
N MET A 2 -28.72 -12.57 20.86
CA MET A 2 -27.78 -12.19 19.78
C MET A 2 -28.30 -11.30 18.62
N SER A 3 -28.08 -9.99 18.72
CA SER A 3 -28.08 -9.09 17.56
C SER A 3 -26.74 -9.19 16.84
N MET A 4 -26.79 -9.80 15.67
CA MET A 4 -25.69 -9.96 14.72
C MET A 4 -25.48 -8.59 14.06
N ALA A 5 -24.56 -7.77 14.59
CA ALA A 5 -24.06 -6.62 13.85
C ALA A 5 -23.20 -7.18 12.71
N ARG A 6 -23.77 -7.13 11.50
CA ARG A 6 -23.09 -7.52 10.26
C ARG A 6 -21.80 -6.72 10.19
N GLY A 7 -20.66 -7.41 10.25
CA GLY A 7 -19.37 -6.78 10.03
C GLY A 7 -19.35 -6.21 8.62
N ASP A 8 -19.37 -4.89 8.52
CA ASP A 8 -18.96 -4.18 7.32
C ASP A 8 -17.50 -4.56 7.04
N GLN A 9 -17.29 -5.67 6.32
CA GLN A 9 -16.06 -5.92 5.59
C GLN A 9 -16.03 -4.92 4.44
N GLN A 10 -15.90 -3.64 4.76
CA GLN A 10 -15.55 -2.62 3.81
C GLN A 10 -14.25 -3.10 3.20
N SER A 11 -14.30 -3.53 1.94
CA SER A 11 -13.14 -3.96 1.18
C SER A 11 -12.21 -2.76 1.12
N GLN A 12 -11.35 -2.65 2.12
CA GLN A 12 -10.40 -1.57 2.21
C GLN A 12 -9.41 -1.91 1.11
N MET A 13 -9.59 -1.25 -0.03
CA MET A 13 -8.71 -1.35 -1.17
C MET A 13 -7.38 -0.79 -0.67
N VAL A 14 -6.53 -1.66 -0.13
CA VAL A 14 -5.23 -1.24 0.38
C VAL A 14 -4.42 -0.88 -0.86
N GLN A 15 -4.21 0.42 -1.07
CA GLN A 15 -3.38 0.87 -2.17
C GLN A 15 -1.96 0.42 -1.85
N ARG A 16 -1.38 -0.37 -2.75
CA ARG A 16 -0.02 -0.88 -2.60
C ARG A 16 0.83 -0.33 -3.71
N VAL A 17 2.06 -0.03 -3.37
CA VAL A 17 3.05 0.48 -4.31
C VAL A 17 4.30 -0.39 -4.19
N ILE A 18 5.06 -0.47 -5.27
CA ILE A 18 6.36 -1.14 -5.30
C ILE A 18 7.45 -0.11 -5.45
N ALA A 19 8.47 -0.20 -4.60
CA ALA A 19 9.66 0.62 -4.73
C ALA A 19 10.39 0.34 -6.05
N ARG A 20 10.54 1.37 -6.89
CA ARG A 20 11.32 1.27 -8.14
C ARG A 20 12.81 1.37 -7.88
N PHE A 21 13.18 2.11 -6.85
CA PHE A 21 14.54 2.43 -6.45
C PHE A 21 14.70 2.21 -4.94
N ASP A 22 15.94 2.07 -4.50
CA ASP A 22 16.27 2.18 -3.08
C ASP A 22 16.09 3.64 -2.62
N PHE A 23 15.59 3.77 -1.39
CA PHE A 23 15.47 5.04 -0.71
C PHE A 23 15.90 4.85 0.73
N ASN A 24 16.89 5.63 1.15
CA ASN A 24 17.37 5.64 2.51
C ASN A 24 16.81 6.88 3.22
N ALA A 25 15.95 6.67 4.22
CA ALA A 25 15.47 7.74 5.08
C ALA A 25 16.65 8.50 5.70
N SER A 26 16.60 9.82 5.63
CA SER A 26 17.55 10.71 6.29
C SER A 26 17.00 11.17 7.64
N GLU A 27 15.68 11.36 7.71
CA GLU A 27 14.91 11.79 8.85
C GLU A 27 14.16 10.61 9.49
N PRO A 28 13.87 10.67 10.81
CA PRO A 28 13.13 9.62 11.52
C PRO A 28 11.67 9.47 11.08
N GLU A 29 11.13 10.48 10.39
CA GLU A 29 9.76 10.46 9.85
C GLU A 29 9.72 9.82 8.44
N GLU A 30 10.86 9.66 7.79
CA GLU A 30 10.99 9.04 6.47
C GLU A 30 11.10 7.51 6.55
N LEU A 31 10.69 6.83 5.50
CA LEU A 31 10.66 5.38 5.40
C LEU A 31 11.80 4.87 4.52
N SER A 32 12.77 4.14 5.07
CA SER A 32 13.80 3.46 4.27
C SER A 32 13.27 2.18 3.63
N PHE A 33 13.41 2.03 2.33
CA PHE A 33 13.01 0.83 1.58
C PHE A 33 13.99 0.53 0.43
N HIS A 34 13.97 -0.70 -0.05
CA HIS A 34 14.78 -1.13 -1.18
C HIS A 34 13.93 -1.32 -2.43
N ARG A 35 14.55 -1.21 -3.60
CA ARG A 35 13.92 -1.56 -4.88
C ARG A 35 13.28 -2.95 -4.80
N GLY A 36 12.00 -3.04 -5.14
CA GLY A 36 11.19 -4.25 -5.09
C GLY A 36 10.35 -4.39 -3.81
N ASP A 37 10.57 -3.55 -2.80
CA ASP A 37 9.77 -3.58 -1.58
C ASP A 37 8.34 -3.13 -1.85
N VAL A 38 7.39 -3.85 -1.25
CA VAL A 38 5.97 -3.51 -1.29
C VAL A 38 5.63 -2.64 -0.09
N ILE A 39 5.11 -1.45 -0.39
CA ILE A 39 4.69 -0.47 0.59
C ILE A 39 3.17 -0.34 0.51
N GLU A 40 2.51 -0.49 1.64
CA GLU A 40 1.09 -0.25 1.81
C GLU A 40 0.88 1.24 2.09
N VAL A 41 0.18 1.93 1.21
CA VAL A 41 -0.11 3.36 1.37
C VAL A 41 -1.15 3.51 2.47
N LEU A 42 -0.73 4.14 3.57
CA LEU A 42 -1.58 4.44 4.72
C LEU A 42 -2.26 5.81 4.56
N GLY A 43 -1.61 6.74 3.86
CA GLY A 43 -2.13 8.08 3.60
C GLY A 43 -1.24 8.82 2.60
N GLN A 44 -1.77 9.86 1.98
CA GLN A 44 -0.99 10.78 1.15
C GLN A 44 -0.96 12.10 1.93
N GLU A 45 0.21 12.49 2.43
CA GLU A 45 0.35 13.82 3.07
C GLU A 45 0.26 14.89 1.97
N ASP A 46 0.98 14.67 0.87
CA ASP A 46 1.04 15.57 -0.28
C ASP A 46 1.18 14.81 -1.61
N GLU A 47 1.21 15.54 -2.73
CA GLU A 47 1.42 14.99 -4.08
C GLU A 47 2.81 14.35 -4.24
N ASN A 48 3.80 14.83 -3.48
CA ASN A 48 5.17 14.33 -3.53
C ASN A 48 5.47 13.28 -2.46
N TRP A 49 4.81 13.35 -1.30
CA TRP A 49 5.14 12.57 -0.10
C TRP A 49 3.95 11.77 0.38
N TRP A 50 4.10 10.45 0.38
CA TRP A 50 3.09 9.52 0.83
C TRP A 50 3.54 8.83 2.11
N ARG A 51 2.59 8.58 3.01
CA ARG A 51 2.79 7.80 4.21
C ARG A 51 2.45 6.35 3.92
N GLY A 52 3.36 5.45 4.23
CA GLY A 52 3.11 4.03 4.03
C GLY A 52 3.81 3.14 5.03
N ARG A 53 3.56 1.84 4.86
CA ARG A 53 4.10 0.77 5.67
C ARG A 53 4.76 -0.28 4.81
N ILE A 54 6.00 -0.66 5.10
CA ILE A 54 6.66 -1.76 4.40
C ILE A 54 6.01 -3.06 4.87
N SER A 55 5.52 -3.85 3.90
CA SER A 55 4.86 -5.12 4.22
C SER A 55 5.83 -6.15 4.81
N SER A 56 7.11 -6.12 4.40
CA SER A 56 8.14 -7.06 4.87
C SER A 56 8.67 -6.79 6.28
N THR A 57 8.87 -5.53 6.67
CA THR A 57 9.44 -5.16 7.98
C THR A 57 8.40 -4.61 8.95
N GLY A 58 7.28 -4.12 8.43
CA GLY A 58 6.24 -3.44 9.19
C GLY A 58 6.57 -1.97 9.51
N SER A 59 7.72 -1.46 9.07
CA SER A 59 8.14 -0.06 9.29
C SER A 59 7.19 0.91 8.61
N THR A 60 6.89 2.03 9.27
CA THR A 60 6.04 3.10 8.74
C THR A 60 6.77 4.42 8.67
N GLY A 61 6.52 5.19 7.62
CA GLY A 61 7.09 6.52 7.45
C GLY A 61 6.65 7.16 6.14
N LEU A 62 7.24 8.32 5.85
CA LEU A 62 7.03 9.09 4.64
C LEU A 62 8.01 8.66 3.55
N PHE A 63 7.53 8.57 2.32
CA PHE A 63 8.35 8.26 1.17
C PHE A 63 7.93 9.08 -0.05
N PRO A 64 8.86 9.38 -0.96
CA PRO A 64 8.53 10.09 -2.17
C PRO A 64 7.74 9.21 -3.14
N ALA A 65 6.58 9.68 -3.59
CA ALA A 65 5.72 8.97 -4.55
C ALA A 65 6.43 8.69 -5.88
N ASN A 66 7.40 9.53 -6.26
CA ASN A 66 8.21 9.37 -7.48
C ASN A 66 9.18 8.18 -7.45
N TYR A 67 9.43 7.59 -6.27
CA TYR A 67 10.32 6.43 -6.11
C TYR A 67 9.57 5.11 -6.13
N VAL A 68 8.25 5.15 -6.22
CA VAL A 68 7.39 3.97 -6.21
C VAL A 68 6.54 3.91 -7.48
N ASP A 69 6.08 2.72 -7.82
CA ASP A 69 5.07 2.48 -8.85
C ASP A 69 3.81 1.94 -8.19
N THR A 70 2.64 2.41 -8.63
CA THR A 70 1.36 1.86 -8.14
C THR A 70 1.21 0.42 -8.59
N LEU A 71 0.99 -0.49 -7.63
CA LEU A 71 0.69 -1.86 -7.95
C LEU A 71 -0.79 -1.98 -8.29
N PRO A 72 -1.16 -2.87 -9.24
CA PRO A 72 -2.55 -3.14 -9.50
C PRO A 72 -3.22 -3.59 -8.19
N PRO A 73 -4.45 -3.12 -7.92
CA PRO A 73 -5.20 -3.62 -6.79
C PRO A 73 -5.27 -5.14 -6.94
N ILE A 74 -4.97 -5.87 -5.85
CA ILE A 74 -5.23 -7.30 -5.80
C ILE A 74 -6.75 -7.47 -5.81
N MET A 75 -7.29 -7.51 -7.03
CA MET A 75 -8.65 -7.92 -7.28
C MET A 75 -8.69 -9.39 -6.84
N PRO A 76 -9.55 -9.78 -5.89
CA PRO A 76 -9.73 -11.18 -5.55
C PRO A 76 -10.28 -11.86 -6.79
N ASN A 77 -9.41 -12.57 -7.52
CA ASN A 77 -9.64 -13.31 -8.75
C ASN A 77 -11.12 -13.37 -9.20
N VAL A 78 -11.63 -12.30 -9.81
CA VAL A 78 -12.88 -12.37 -10.55
C VAL A 78 -12.47 -13.05 -11.83
N ALA A 79 -12.54 -14.38 -11.82
CA ALA A 79 -12.45 -15.22 -12.99
C ALA A 79 -13.22 -14.53 -14.12
N HIS A 80 -12.50 -13.85 -15.00
CA HIS A 80 -13.02 -13.35 -16.25
C HIS A 80 -13.34 -14.61 -17.04
N ARG A 81 -14.54 -15.17 -16.84
CA ARG A 81 -15.12 -16.11 -17.77
C ARG A 81 -15.09 -15.40 -19.12
N PRO A 82 -14.35 -15.87 -20.13
CA PRO A 82 -14.57 -15.37 -21.46
C PRO A 82 -16.01 -15.78 -21.82
N ALA A 83 -16.90 -14.80 -21.89
CA ALA A 83 -18.17 -14.97 -22.57
C ALA A 83 -17.86 -14.78 -24.06
N ASN A 84 -17.55 -15.87 -24.76
CA ASN A 84 -18.05 -16.20 -26.11
C ASN A 84 -17.42 -17.51 -26.59
#